data_AF-A0A832HNH5-F1
#
_entry.id   AF-A0A832HNH5-F1
#
_cell.length_a   1.000
_cell.length_b   1.000
_cell.length_c   1.000
_cell.angle_alpha   90.00
_cell.angle_beta   90.00
_cell.angle_gamma   90.00
#
_symmetry.space_group_name_H-M   'P 1'
#
loop_
_entity.id
_entity.type
_entity.pdbx_description
1 polymer ?
#
loop_
_entity_poly.entity_id
_entity_poly.type
_entity_poly.pdbx_seq_one_letter_code
_entity_poly.pdbx_strand_id
1 'polypeptide(L)'
;MRMRAALVAVMVAVAGGVVQAQTAKPRETYERLSTLYMKGQWEELEKEFATLKDTGFTPAQKADLTYMRKALDDGRPAWWKQAKAGKTFNFKPRVWTRAITASFDPASKNGVEINWGVTPTVNLKWPHADMDDAAAAEHGFSKGDLVHFQIWTTLGLADAWMAIPVQQQANLNEAGRMQLQRNLDFCANGTGLYFANPQSRRWGAWLFCASYMNKYASMPIVNSRKAWAAALMAEVLPKAEKYPSLTWPTDKDEFTEEKLALHLKDRIEKTPLTFAEDRALREAFLTFHGSNVAALLKSGRVNLPNGQQLALDPEQDKPLVAKRDAWVKAQLERIAAKAK
;
A
#
# COMPACT_ATOMS: atom_id res chain seq x y z
N MET A 1 -74.51 -26.41 41.38
CA MET A 1 -73.05 -26.22 41.45
C MET A 1 -72.44 -26.66 40.12
N ARG A 2 -72.04 -25.72 39.26
CA ARG A 2 -70.92 -25.76 38.28
C ARG A 2 -71.06 -24.56 37.32
N MET A 3 -70.13 -23.62 37.49
CA MET A 3 -70.01 -22.34 36.80
C MET A 3 -69.71 -22.53 35.31
N ARG A 4 -70.29 -21.67 34.48
CA ARG A 4 -69.88 -21.44 33.09
C ARG A 4 -68.69 -20.48 33.10
N ALA A 5 -67.52 -20.95 32.66
CA ALA A 5 -66.33 -20.12 32.46
C ALA A 5 -66.40 -19.46 31.07
N ALA A 6 -66.32 -18.13 31.05
CA ALA A 6 -66.18 -17.35 29.82
C ALA A 6 -64.71 -17.37 29.39
N LEU A 7 -64.45 -17.80 28.16
CA LEU A 7 -63.13 -17.76 27.53
C LEU A 7 -62.93 -16.35 26.94
N VAL A 8 -62.04 -15.54 27.52
CA VAL A 8 -61.58 -14.28 26.94
C VAL A 8 -60.31 -14.59 26.15
N ALA A 9 -60.41 -14.51 24.82
CA ALA A 9 -59.25 -14.57 23.93
C ALA A 9 -58.54 -13.21 23.95
N VAL A 10 -57.35 -13.16 24.56
CA VAL A 10 -56.43 -12.02 24.45
C VAL A 10 -55.68 -12.15 23.13
N MET A 11 -56.06 -11.36 22.12
CA MET A 11 -55.23 -11.15 20.94
C MET A 11 -54.02 -10.31 21.34
N VAL A 12 -52.86 -10.95 21.48
CA VAL A 12 -51.57 -10.26 21.53
C VAL A 12 -51.27 -9.80 20.10
N ALA A 13 -51.52 -8.53 19.82
CA ALA A 13 -50.98 -7.86 18.65
C ALA A 13 -49.46 -7.77 18.80
N VAL A 14 -48.74 -8.70 18.16
CA VAL A 14 -47.30 -8.55 17.91
C VAL A 14 -47.17 -7.43 16.90
N ALA A 15 -47.02 -6.20 17.40
CA ALA A 15 -46.62 -5.08 16.58
C ALA A 15 -45.27 -5.45 15.95
N GLY A 16 -45.30 -5.74 14.65
CA GLY A 16 -44.12 -5.84 13.82
C GLY A 16 -43.39 -4.50 13.89
N GLY A 17 -42.43 -4.42 14.81
CA GLY A 17 -41.42 -3.40 14.82
C GLY A 17 -40.65 -3.53 13.53
N VAL A 18 -41.08 -2.78 12.51
CA VAL A 18 -40.19 -2.35 11.44
C VAL A 18 -39.00 -1.75 12.17
N VAL A 19 -37.87 -2.44 12.15
CA VAL A 19 -36.59 -1.87 12.52
C VAL A 19 -36.35 -0.76 11.51
N GLN A 20 -36.86 0.44 11.82
CA GLN A 20 -36.48 1.65 11.13
C GLN A 20 -34.98 1.72 11.32
N ALA A 21 -34.24 1.42 10.26
CA ALA A 21 -32.84 1.71 10.15
C ALA A 21 -32.69 3.20 10.48
N GLN A 22 -32.30 3.48 11.73
CA GLN A 22 -31.93 4.80 12.18
C GLN A 22 -30.89 5.27 11.17
N THR A 23 -31.27 6.26 10.37
CA THR A 23 -30.35 6.88 9.42
C THR A 23 -29.29 7.55 10.28
N ALA A 24 -28.15 6.87 10.44
CA ALA A 24 -26.98 7.43 11.10
C ALA A 24 -26.73 8.81 10.49
N LYS A 25 -26.43 9.80 11.34
CA LYS A 25 -26.22 11.15 10.84
C LYS A 25 -25.06 11.13 9.83
N PRO A 26 -25.06 11.94 8.76
CA PRO A 26 -24.03 11.90 7.73
C PRO A 26 -22.58 11.91 8.26
N ARG A 27 -22.34 12.59 9.40
CA ARG A 27 -21.07 12.56 10.11
C ARG A 27 -20.68 11.16 10.61
N GLU A 28 -21.57 10.46 11.30
CA GLU A 28 -21.33 9.10 11.83
C GLU A 28 -21.08 8.12 10.69
N THR A 29 -21.83 8.25 9.59
CA THR A 29 -21.61 7.46 8.37
C THR A 29 -20.21 7.70 7.79
N TYR A 30 -19.79 8.96 7.69
CA TYR A 30 -18.46 9.32 7.19
C TYR A 30 -17.34 8.81 8.09
N GLU A 31 -17.45 8.97 9.42
CA GLU A 31 -16.46 8.49 10.39
C GLU A 31 -16.31 6.96 10.33
N ARG A 32 -17.44 6.24 10.17
CA ARG A 32 -17.45 4.79 9.99
C ARG A 32 -16.78 4.36 8.68
N LEU A 33 -17.13 4.97 7.56
CA LEU A 33 -16.51 4.68 6.25
C LEU A 33 -14.99 4.94 6.28
N SER A 34 -14.58 6.06 6.88
CA SER A 34 -13.16 6.39 7.06
C SER A 34 -12.44 5.36 7.93
N THR A 35 -13.10 4.86 8.99
CA THR A 35 -12.56 3.80 9.85
C THR A 35 -12.39 2.50 9.09
N LEU A 36 -13.41 2.06 8.33
CA LEU A 36 -13.34 0.85 7.50
C LEU A 36 -12.21 0.95 6.48
N TYR A 37 -12.08 2.11 5.81
CA TYR A 37 -11.00 2.38 4.88
C TYR A 37 -9.62 2.24 5.53
N MET A 38 -9.40 2.94 6.65
CA MET A 38 -8.10 2.95 7.34
C MET A 38 -7.74 1.60 7.97
N LYS A 39 -8.72 0.77 8.30
CA LYS A 39 -8.51 -0.60 8.78
C LYS A 39 -8.33 -1.64 7.66
N GLY A 40 -8.41 -1.24 6.39
CA GLY A 40 -8.34 -2.18 5.28
C GLY A 40 -9.57 -3.12 5.18
N GLN A 41 -10.67 -2.80 5.86
CA GLN A 41 -11.93 -3.58 5.86
C GLN A 41 -12.73 -3.29 4.60
N TRP A 42 -12.13 -3.63 3.46
CA TRP A 42 -12.59 -3.20 2.14
C TRP A 42 -13.83 -3.94 1.66
N GLU A 43 -14.15 -5.12 2.20
CA GLU A 43 -15.40 -5.84 1.87
C GLU A 43 -16.61 -5.15 2.50
N GLU A 44 -16.49 -4.76 3.77
CA GLU A 44 -17.47 -3.96 4.48
C GLU A 44 -17.60 -2.58 3.84
N LEU A 45 -16.47 -1.94 3.52
CA LEU A 45 -16.47 -0.63 2.86
C LEU A 45 -17.22 -0.66 1.52
N GLU A 46 -17.01 -1.69 0.69
CA GLU A 46 -17.74 -1.89 -0.57
C GLU A 46 -19.25 -2.02 -0.35
N LYS A 47 -19.67 -2.84 0.64
CA LYS A 47 -21.08 -3.03 1.00
C LYS A 47 -21.73 -1.71 1.45
N GLU A 48 -21.02 -0.92 2.24
CA GLU A 48 -21.51 0.38 2.69
C GLU A 48 -21.63 1.38 1.54
N PHE A 49 -20.65 1.44 0.63
CA PHE A 49 -20.74 2.31 -0.53
C PHE A 49 -21.88 1.96 -1.48
N ALA A 50 -22.23 0.67 -1.62
CA ALA A 50 -23.33 0.22 -2.45
C ALA A 50 -24.71 0.72 -1.98
N THR A 51 -24.84 1.04 -0.68
CA THR A 51 -26.12 1.51 -0.08
C THR A 51 -26.09 2.98 0.32
N LEU A 52 -24.94 3.65 0.15
CA LEU A 52 -24.73 5.04 0.55
C LEU A 52 -25.58 6.00 -0.30
N LYS A 53 -26.41 6.80 0.36
CA LYS A 53 -27.13 7.92 -0.27
C LYS A 53 -26.31 9.20 -0.16
N ASP A 54 -26.13 9.92 -1.28
CA ASP A 54 -25.27 11.12 -1.37
C ASP A 54 -25.88 12.41 -0.77
N THR A 55 -26.64 12.30 0.32
CA THR A 55 -27.34 13.42 0.94
C THR A 55 -26.72 13.79 2.30
N GLY A 56 -26.48 15.08 2.54
CA GLY A 56 -26.08 15.59 3.86
C GLY A 56 -24.57 15.60 4.17
N PHE A 57 -23.70 15.17 3.24
CA PHE A 57 -22.25 15.31 3.38
C PHE A 57 -21.75 16.71 3.00
N THR A 58 -20.76 17.21 3.73
CA THR A 58 -20.04 18.45 3.38
C THR A 58 -19.20 18.25 2.10
N PRO A 59 -18.79 19.32 1.40
CA PRO A 59 -17.93 19.21 0.21
C PRO A 59 -16.62 18.44 0.47
N ALA A 60 -15.99 18.67 1.63
CA ALA A 60 -14.76 17.97 2.01
C ALA A 60 -14.99 16.46 2.20
N GLN A 61 -16.06 16.08 2.91
CA GLN A 61 -16.43 14.68 3.07
C GLN A 61 -16.75 14.01 1.73
N LYS A 62 -17.45 14.71 0.83
CA LYS A 62 -17.71 14.18 -0.52
C LYS A 62 -16.41 13.89 -1.28
N ALA A 63 -15.45 14.82 -1.24
CA ALA A 63 -14.15 14.62 -1.89
C ALA A 63 -13.39 13.41 -1.32
N ASP A 64 -13.43 13.23 0.00
CA ASP A 64 -12.81 12.07 0.67
C ASP A 64 -13.51 10.76 0.32
N LEU A 65 -14.85 10.75 0.28
CA LEU A 65 -15.64 9.58 -0.13
C LEU A 65 -15.37 9.20 -1.60
N THR A 66 -15.27 10.18 -2.50
CA THR A 66 -14.85 9.97 -3.89
C THR A 66 -13.46 9.36 -3.95
N TYR A 67 -12.52 9.87 -3.16
CA TYR A 67 -11.18 9.31 -3.06
C TYR A 67 -11.19 7.86 -2.54
N MET A 68 -11.94 7.57 -1.48
CA MET A 68 -12.05 6.22 -0.90
C MET A 68 -12.61 5.23 -1.92
N ARG A 69 -13.65 5.60 -2.68
CA ARG A 69 -14.19 4.78 -3.78
C ARG A 69 -13.13 4.50 -4.83
N LYS A 70 -12.41 5.53 -5.29
CA LYS A 70 -11.31 5.35 -6.24
C LYS A 70 -10.22 4.42 -5.70
N ALA A 71 -9.82 4.58 -4.44
CA ALA A 71 -8.79 3.74 -3.83
C ALA A 71 -9.25 2.28 -3.71
N LEU A 72 -10.52 2.05 -3.39
CA LEU A 72 -11.14 0.73 -3.38
C LEU A 72 -11.16 0.11 -4.79
N ASP A 73 -11.57 0.86 -5.81
CA ASP A 73 -11.61 0.39 -7.20
C ASP A 73 -10.21 0.04 -7.72
N ASP A 74 -9.22 0.87 -7.40
CA ASP A 74 -7.82 0.65 -7.77
C ASP A 74 -7.28 -0.62 -7.09
N GLY A 75 -7.50 -0.78 -5.78
CA GLY A 75 -6.85 -1.82 -4.98
C GLY A 75 -7.63 -3.12 -4.79
N ARG A 76 -8.94 -3.13 -5.04
CA ARG A 76 -9.83 -4.29 -4.97
C ARG A 76 -10.70 -4.42 -6.23
N PRO A 77 -10.06 -4.64 -7.39
CA PRO A 77 -10.78 -4.87 -8.64
C PRO A 77 -11.66 -6.12 -8.57
N ALA A 78 -12.62 -6.23 -9.49
CA ALA A 78 -13.63 -7.30 -9.49
C ALA A 78 -13.06 -8.73 -9.44
N TRP A 79 -11.86 -8.97 -9.98
CA TRP A 79 -11.20 -10.27 -9.93
C TRP A 79 -10.74 -10.68 -8.51
N TRP A 80 -10.64 -9.74 -7.56
CA TRP A 80 -10.21 -10.01 -6.18
C TRP A 80 -11.08 -11.08 -5.51
N LYS A 81 -12.41 -10.98 -5.69
CA LYS A 81 -13.38 -11.95 -5.15
C LYS A 81 -13.16 -13.36 -5.72
N GLN A 82 -12.71 -13.46 -6.98
CA GLN A 82 -12.40 -14.74 -7.62
C GLN A 82 -11.10 -15.34 -7.06
N ALA A 83 -10.08 -14.51 -6.82
CA ALA A 83 -8.84 -14.93 -6.17
C ALA A 83 -9.06 -15.43 -4.74
N LYS A 84 -9.86 -14.70 -3.95
CA LYS A 84 -10.24 -15.11 -2.59
C LYS A 84 -10.99 -16.44 -2.56
N ALA A 85 -11.78 -16.74 -3.59
CA ALA A 85 -12.52 -18.00 -3.70
C ALA A 85 -11.62 -19.23 -3.92
N GLY A 86 -10.31 -19.06 -4.09
CA GLY A 86 -9.35 -20.17 -4.18
C GLY A 86 -9.54 -21.03 -5.42
N LYS A 87 -9.97 -20.43 -6.54
CA LYS A 87 -10.11 -21.11 -7.84
C LYS A 87 -9.05 -20.63 -8.81
N THR A 88 -8.63 -21.51 -9.72
CA THR A 88 -7.82 -21.11 -10.87
C THR A 88 -8.68 -20.31 -11.84
N PHE A 89 -8.19 -19.15 -12.30
CA PHE A 89 -8.90 -18.35 -13.30
C PHE A 89 -7.95 -17.49 -14.14
N ASN A 90 -8.41 -17.12 -15.33
CA ASN A 90 -7.74 -16.15 -16.20
C ASN A 90 -8.39 -14.78 -16.04
N PHE A 91 -7.57 -13.74 -16.06
CA PHE A 91 -8.02 -12.36 -15.89
C PHE A 91 -7.08 -11.38 -16.57
N LYS A 92 -7.54 -10.13 -16.69
CA LYS A 92 -6.79 -9.05 -17.31
C LYS A 92 -6.60 -7.88 -16.34
N PRO A 93 -5.74 -8.01 -15.31
CA PRO A 93 -5.52 -6.93 -14.38
C PRO A 93 -4.90 -5.73 -15.11
N ARG A 94 -5.36 -4.53 -14.77
CA ARG A 94 -4.74 -3.28 -15.21
C ARG A 94 -3.79 -2.81 -14.11
N VAL A 95 -2.51 -2.74 -14.41
CA VAL A 95 -1.46 -2.23 -13.52
C VAL A 95 -0.91 -0.98 -14.17
N TRP A 96 -1.02 0.15 -13.47
CA TRP A 96 -0.77 1.48 -14.03
C TRP A 96 -1.56 1.71 -15.32
N THR A 97 -0.88 1.76 -16.47
CA THR A 97 -1.48 1.98 -17.79
C THR A 97 -1.66 0.69 -18.60
N ARG A 98 -1.06 -0.43 -18.19
CA ARG A 98 -1.01 -1.69 -18.96
C ARG A 98 -2.04 -2.69 -18.47
N ALA A 99 -2.71 -3.37 -19.40
CA ALA A 99 -3.47 -4.59 -19.11
C ALA A 99 -2.57 -5.81 -19.33
N ILE A 100 -2.49 -6.69 -18.34
CA ILE A 100 -1.67 -7.91 -18.40
C ILE A 100 -2.60 -9.10 -18.67
N THR A 101 -2.24 -10.05 -19.52
CA THR A 101 -2.98 -11.32 -19.60
C THR A 101 -2.42 -12.26 -18.55
N ALA A 102 -3.20 -12.54 -17.50
CA ALA A 102 -2.74 -13.31 -16.36
C ALA A 102 -3.63 -14.53 -16.06
N SER A 103 -3.02 -15.55 -15.48
CA SER A 103 -3.70 -16.65 -14.79
C SER A 103 -3.33 -16.62 -13.31
N PHE A 104 -4.24 -17.05 -12.45
CA PHE A 104 -3.99 -17.24 -11.03
C PHE A 104 -4.14 -18.72 -10.67
N ASP A 105 -3.16 -19.28 -9.96
CA ASP A 105 -3.21 -20.65 -9.44
C ASP A 105 -3.02 -20.66 -7.91
N PRO A 106 -4.07 -20.99 -7.13
CA PRO A 106 -4.03 -20.98 -5.67
C PRO A 106 -3.22 -22.14 -5.06
N ALA A 107 -2.93 -23.20 -5.82
CA ALA A 107 -2.19 -24.37 -5.33
C ALA A 107 -0.67 -24.23 -5.47
N SER A 108 -0.22 -23.24 -6.24
CA SER A 108 1.18 -23.01 -6.56
C SER A 108 1.92 -22.19 -5.49
N LYS A 109 3.24 -22.37 -5.40
CA LYS A 109 4.10 -21.54 -4.53
C LYS A 109 4.14 -20.09 -5.03
N ASN A 110 4.18 -19.13 -4.09
CA ASN A 110 4.23 -17.69 -4.36
C ASN A 110 5.25 -17.29 -5.43
N GLY A 111 4.86 -16.39 -6.34
CA GLY A 111 5.75 -15.87 -7.37
C GLY A 111 5.08 -15.43 -8.67
N VAL A 112 5.92 -15.09 -9.64
CA VAL A 112 5.56 -14.73 -11.00
C VAL A 112 6.25 -15.69 -11.96
N GLU A 113 5.50 -16.26 -12.88
CA GLU A 113 6.03 -17.05 -13.99
C GLU A 113 5.52 -16.47 -15.30
N ILE A 114 6.41 -16.21 -16.25
CA ILE A 114 6.09 -15.57 -17.52
C ILE A 114 6.28 -16.57 -18.64
N ASN A 115 5.23 -16.83 -19.40
CA ASN A 115 5.26 -17.65 -20.58
C ASN A 115 5.42 -16.76 -21.81
N TRP A 116 6.61 -16.77 -22.40
CA TRP A 116 6.94 -16.00 -23.59
C TRP A 116 6.46 -16.70 -24.87
N GLY A 117 5.15 -16.63 -25.12
CA GLY A 117 4.53 -17.04 -26.39
C GLY A 117 4.28 -15.86 -27.34
N VAL A 118 3.52 -16.09 -28.42
CA VAL A 118 3.07 -15.02 -29.36
C VAL A 118 2.33 -13.92 -28.60
N THR A 119 1.51 -14.31 -27.62
CA THR A 119 0.97 -13.40 -26.60
C THR A 119 1.56 -13.83 -25.27
N PRO A 120 2.40 -13.01 -24.62
CA PRO A 120 2.94 -13.38 -23.33
C PRO A 120 1.81 -13.49 -22.29
N THR A 121 1.83 -14.55 -21.51
CA THR A 121 0.91 -14.76 -20.39
C THR A 121 1.68 -14.86 -19.09
N VAL A 122 1.10 -14.35 -18.02
CA VAL A 122 1.72 -14.36 -16.70
C VAL A 122 0.92 -15.26 -15.75
N ASN A 123 1.57 -16.27 -15.19
CA ASN A 123 1.01 -17.08 -14.12
C ASN A 123 1.41 -16.43 -12.78
N LEU A 124 0.41 -15.95 -12.04
CA LEU A 124 0.58 -15.24 -10.77
C LEU A 124 0.20 -16.16 -9.61
N LYS A 125 0.99 -16.10 -8.54
CA LYS A 125 0.89 -17.05 -7.41
C LYS A 125 1.06 -16.29 -6.09
N TRP A 126 0.12 -16.44 -5.16
CA TRP A 126 0.13 -15.83 -3.83
C TRP A 126 -0.68 -16.67 -2.83
N PRO A 127 -0.50 -16.49 -1.50
CA PRO A 127 -1.12 -17.36 -0.51
C PRO A 127 -2.59 -16.97 -0.31
N HIS A 128 -3.47 -17.51 -1.15
CA HIS A 128 -4.89 -17.13 -1.18
C HIS A 128 -5.63 -17.35 0.14
N ALA A 129 -5.24 -18.37 0.90
CA ALA A 129 -5.85 -18.70 2.19
C ALA A 129 -5.67 -17.59 3.23
N ASP A 130 -4.62 -16.78 3.08
CA ASP A 130 -4.31 -15.65 3.96
C ASP A 130 -4.88 -14.31 3.42
N MET A 131 -5.60 -14.32 2.28
CA MET A 131 -6.23 -13.10 1.74
C MET A 131 -7.34 -12.58 2.67
N ASP A 132 -7.19 -11.33 3.08
CA ASP A 132 -8.06 -10.68 4.09
C ASP A 132 -8.08 -11.42 5.46
N ASP A 133 -7.10 -12.28 5.76
CA ASP A 133 -7.00 -12.95 7.06
C ASP A 133 -6.62 -11.94 8.14
N ALA A 134 -7.53 -11.70 9.09
CA ALA A 134 -7.36 -10.78 10.20
C ALA A 134 -6.41 -11.30 11.30
N ALA A 135 -5.96 -12.56 11.22
CA ALA A 135 -4.99 -13.11 12.15
C ALA A 135 -3.70 -12.27 12.16
N ALA A 136 -3.20 -12.00 13.35
CA ALA A 136 -1.95 -11.28 13.55
C ALA A 136 -0.79 -12.03 12.86
N ALA A 137 0.04 -11.27 12.15
CA ALA A 137 1.27 -11.74 11.54
C ALA A 137 2.46 -11.16 12.30
N GLU A 138 3.07 -10.09 11.78
CA GLU A 138 4.25 -9.45 12.36
C GLU A 138 4.05 -7.95 12.51
N HIS A 139 4.75 -7.34 13.47
CA HIS A 139 4.82 -5.88 13.64
C HIS A 139 3.46 -5.17 13.76
N GLY A 140 2.47 -5.86 14.32
CA GLY A 140 1.11 -5.33 14.49
C GLY A 140 0.24 -5.33 13.21
N PHE A 141 0.69 -5.99 12.15
CA PHE A 141 -0.06 -6.17 10.91
C PHE A 141 -0.71 -7.56 10.85
N SER A 142 -1.83 -7.68 10.14
CA SER A 142 -2.48 -8.95 9.87
C SER A 142 -1.83 -9.67 8.70
N LYS A 143 -2.04 -10.97 8.58
CA LYS A 143 -1.63 -11.73 7.39
C LYS A 143 -2.27 -11.16 6.12
N GLY A 144 -3.54 -10.76 6.19
CA GLY A 144 -4.25 -10.10 5.10
C GLY A 144 -3.54 -8.85 4.61
N ASP A 145 -2.97 -8.05 5.52
CA ASP A 145 -2.22 -6.84 5.15
C ASP A 145 -0.95 -7.18 4.35
N LEU A 146 -0.19 -8.17 4.82
CA LEU A 146 1.02 -8.65 4.16
C LEU A 146 0.70 -9.20 2.77
N VAL A 147 -0.34 -10.03 2.66
CA VAL A 147 -0.73 -10.67 1.39
C VAL A 147 -1.30 -9.66 0.42
N HIS A 148 -2.08 -8.70 0.88
CA HIS A 148 -2.60 -7.64 0.01
C HIS A 148 -1.47 -6.77 -0.55
N PHE A 149 -0.42 -6.49 0.23
CA PHE A 149 0.79 -5.86 -0.30
C PHE A 149 1.49 -6.77 -1.32
N GLN A 150 1.67 -8.05 -0.98
CA GLN A 150 2.34 -9.04 -1.82
C GLN A 150 1.65 -9.21 -3.18
N ILE A 151 0.33 -9.28 -3.24
CA ILE A 151 -0.44 -9.41 -4.49
C ILE A 151 -0.09 -8.26 -5.44
N TRP A 152 -0.11 -7.03 -4.94
CA TRP A 152 0.18 -5.85 -5.75
C TRP A 152 1.66 -5.74 -6.12
N THR A 153 2.59 -6.13 -5.26
CA THR A 153 4.02 -6.22 -5.66
C THR A 153 4.24 -7.29 -6.75
N THR A 154 3.55 -8.43 -6.66
CA THR A 154 3.60 -9.52 -7.66
C THR A 154 3.07 -9.05 -9.01
N LEU A 155 1.95 -8.32 -9.03
CA LEU A 155 1.40 -7.69 -10.23
C LEU A 155 2.32 -6.60 -10.80
N GLY A 156 2.95 -5.80 -9.94
CA GLY A 156 3.92 -4.79 -10.34
C GLY A 156 5.18 -5.38 -10.97
N LEU A 157 5.65 -6.50 -10.41
CA LEU A 157 6.76 -7.27 -10.99
C LEU A 157 6.40 -7.79 -12.39
N ALA A 158 5.19 -8.33 -12.55
CA ALA A 158 4.69 -8.78 -13.85
C ALA A 158 4.58 -7.63 -14.87
N ASP A 159 4.03 -6.47 -14.49
CA ASP A 159 3.96 -5.29 -15.35
C ASP A 159 5.35 -4.85 -15.82
N ALA A 160 6.30 -4.76 -14.88
CA ALA A 160 7.65 -4.31 -15.16
C ALA A 160 8.40 -5.27 -16.10
N TRP A 161 8.25 -6.58 -15.92
CA TRP A 161 8.79 -7.57 -16.87
C TRP A 161 8.19 -7.42 -18.26
N MET A 162 6.87 -7.26 -18.32
CA MET A 162 6.13 -7.10 -19.58
C MET A 162 6.47 -5.79 -20.31
N ALA A 163 7.08 -4.82 -19.64
CA ALA A 163 7.57 -3.58 -20.23
C ALA A 163 8.86 -3.73 -21.03
N ILE A 164 9.58 -4.85 -20.87
CA ILE A 164 10.92 -5.02 -21.41
C ILE A 164 10.89 -6.03 -22.56
N PRO A 165 11.38 -5.68 -23.76
CA PRO A 165 11.46 -6.62 -24.89
C PRO A 165 12.26 -7.88 -24.54
N VAL A 166 11.79 -9.05 -24.97
CA VAL A 166 12.45 -10.35 -24.70
C VAL A 166 13.90 -10.37 -25.21
N GLN A 167 14.15 -9.76 -26.37
CA GLN A 167 15.49 -9.65 -26.95
C GLN A 167 16.43 -8.83 -26.06
N GLN A 168 15.92 -7.81 -25.38
CA GLN A 168 16.72 -7.04 -24.43
C GLN A 168 17.08 -7.88 -23.20
N GLN A 169 16.16 -8.73 -22.73
CA GLN A 169 16.39 -9.62 -21.58
C GLN A 169 17.40 -10.73 -21.89
N ALA A 170 17.28 -11.36 -23.07
CA ALA A 170 18.12 -12.49 -23.48
C ALA A 170 19.60 -12.13 -23.62
N ASN A 171 19.91 -10.86 -23.92
CA ASN A 171 21.26 -10.38 -24.17
C ASN A 171 21.92 -9.70 -22.95
N LEU A 172 21.32 -9.77 -21.76
CA LEU A 172 21.90 -9.18 -20.56
C LEU A 172 23.07 -10.01 -20.02
N ASN A 173 24.20 -9.35 -19.79
CA ASN A 173 25.28 -9.88 -18.96
C ASN A 173 24.87 -9.90 -17.47
N GLU A 174 25.72 -10.40 -16.58
CA GLU A 174 25.43 -10.48 -15.14
C GLU A 174 25.07 -9.12 -14.52
N ALA A 175 25.85 -8.07 -14.80
CA ALA A 175 25.58 -6.72 -14.32
C ALA A 175 24.23 -6.18 -14.82
N GLY A 176 23.91 -6.41 -16.09
CA GLY A 176 22.63 -6.05 -16.71
C GLY A 176 21.46 -6.80 -16.07
N ARG A 177 21.60 -8.10 -15.79
CA ARG A 177 20.58 -8.90 -15.08
C ARG A 177 20.35 -8.38 -13.67
N MET A 178 21.42 -8.01 -12.96
CA MET A 178 21.31 -7.43 -11.62
C MET A 178 20.63 -6.06 -11.63
N GLN A 179 21.00 -5.18 -12.57
CA GLN A 179 20.33 -3.89 -12.75
C GLN A 179 18.85 -4.07 -13.08
N LEU A 180 18.54 -5.00 -13.98
CA LEU A 180 17.17 -5.35 -14.30
C LEU A 180 16.41 -5.81 -13.04
N GLN A 181 16.94 -6.75 -12.27
CA GLN A 181 16.31 -7.25 -11.05
C GLN A 181 15.99 -6.13 -10.05
N ARG A 182 16.91 -5.17 -9.88
CA ARG A 182 16.69 -4.00 -9.02
C ARG A 182 15.58 -3.08 -9.55
N ASN A 183 15.53 -2.85 -10.86
CA ASN A 183 14.48 -2.05 -11.50
C ASN A 183 13.10 -2.71 -11.34
N LEU A 184 13.04 -4.02 -11.54
CA LEU A 184 11.83 -4.82 -11.35
C LEU A 184 11.33 -4.73 -9.91
N ASP A 185 12.22 -4.88 -8.92
CA ASP A 185 11.87 -4.77 -7.50
C ASP A 185 11.39 -3.34 -7.15
N PHE A 186 12.03 -2.31 -7.69
CA PHE A 186 11.59 -0.92 -7.50
C PHE A 186 10.15 -0.72 -8.00
N CYS A 187 9.83 -1.20 -9.21
CA CYS A 187 8.49 -1.09 -9.79
C CYS A 187 7.45 -1.91 -9.00
N ALA A 188 7.81 -3.13 -8.59
CA ALA A 188 6.99 -4.00 -7.76
C ALA A 188 6.62 -3.31 -6.45
N ASN A 189 7.61 -2.79 -5.73
CA ASN A 189 7.45 -2.08 -4.46
C ASN A 189 6.52 -0.87 -4.58
N GLY A 190 6.68 -0.06 -5.63
CA GLY A 190 5.81 1.09 -5.90
C GLY A 190 4.36 0.71 -6.18
N THR A 191 4.16 -0.41 -6.88
CA THR A 191 2.83 -0.95 -7.16
C THR A 191 2.15 -1.40 -5.87
N GLY A 192 2.88 -2.09 -4.99
CA GLY A 192 2.44 -2.43 -3.64
C GLY A 192 2.04 -1.18 -2.83
N LEU A 193 2.87 -0.14 -2.84
CA LEU A 193 2.56 1.08 -2.09
C LEU A 193 1.33 1.82 -2.62
N TYR A 194 1.14 1.92 -3.94
CA TYR A 194 0.03 2.70 -4.49
C TYR A 194 -1.32 1.97 -4.44
N PHE A 195 -1.35 0.70 -4.83
CA PHE A 195 -2.58 -0.07 -4.97
C PHE A 195 -3.01 -0.78 -3.69
N ALA A 196 -2.10 -1.02 -2.74
CA ALA A 196 -2.49 -1.69 -1.51
C ALA A 196 -3.36 -0.81 -0.59
N ASN A 197 -4.10 -1.47 0.30
CA ASN A 197 -4.91 -0.79 1.31
C ASN A 197 -4.03 -0.01 2.31
N PRO A 198 -4.61 0.89 3.14
CA PRO A 198 -3.82 1.72 4.04
C PRO A 198 -2.91 0.94 5.01
N GLN A 199 -3.39 -0.19 5.58
CA GLN A 199 -2.57 -1.02 6.48
C GLN A 199 -1.44 -1.74 5.73
N SER A 200 -1.73 -2.32 4.56
CA SER A 200 -0.73 -2.92 3.67
C SER A 200 0.30 -1.93 3.16
N ARG A 201 -0.09 -0.68 2.86
CA ARG A 201 0.83 0.39 2.46
C ARG A 201 1.71 0.80 3.63
N ARG A 202 1.14 0.93 4.82
CA ARG A 202 1.86 1.18 6.07
C ARG A 202 2.87 0.06 6.34
N TRP A 203 2.50 -1.19 6.14
CA TRP A 203 3.40 -2.34 6.18
C TRP A 203 4.54 -2.21 5.15
N GLY A 204 4.24 -1.89 3.90
CA GLY A 204 5.26 -1.67 2.87
C GLY A 204 6.24 -0.55 3.24
N ALA A 205 5.73 0.58 3.75
CA ALA A 205 6.54 1.69 4.23
C ALA A 205 7.45 1.27 5.41
N TRP A 206 6.91 0.52 6.37
CA TRP A 206 7.69 -0.08 7.46
C TRP A 206 8.80 -0.98 6.93
N LEU A 207 8.49 -1.90 6.01
CA LEU A 207 9.43 -2.86 5.43
C LEU A 207 10.59 -2.16 4.73
N PHE A 208 10.30 -1.07 4.03
CA PHE A 208 11.31 -0.30 3.32
C PHE A 208 12.20 0.49 4.26
N CYS A 209 11.65 1.10 5.31
CA CYS A 209 12.46 1.70 6.37
C CYS A 209 13.32 0.64 7.09
N ALA A 210 12.77 -0.55 7.34
CA ALA A 210 13.48 -1.68 7.94
C ALA A 210 14.65 -2.17 7.07
N SER A 211 14.64 -1.95 5.75
CA SER A 211 15.71 -2.37 4.84
C SER A 211 17.08 -1.71 5.12
N TYR A 212 17.12 -0.69 5.97
CA TYR A 212 18.36 -0.11 6.49
C TYR A 212 19.02 -0.95 7.60
N MET A 213 18.31 -1.90 8.21
CA MET A 213 18.91 -2.80 9.20
C MET A 213 20.01 -3.68 8.57
N ASN A 214 21.11 -3.90 9.29
CA ASN A 214 22.26 -4.69 8.83
C ASN A 214 21.89 -6.10 8.32
N LYS A 215 20.85 -6.73 8.89
CA LYS A 215 20.38 -8.06 8.45
C LYS A 215 19.91 -8.10 6.99
N TYR A 216 19.61 -6.96 6.38
CA TYR A 216 19.21 -6.84 4.97
C TYR A 216 20.32 -6.36 4.05
N ALA A 217 21.50 -6.00 4.58
CA ALA A 217 22.58 -5.39 3.81
C ALA A 217 23.09 -6.27 2.66
N SER A 218 22.98 -7.59 2.78
CA SER A 218 23.38 -8.56 1.75
C SER A 218 22.33 -8.81 0.68
N MET A 219 21.11 -8.26 0.79
CA MET A 219 20.08 -8.46 -0.23
C MET A 219 20.46 -7.70 -1.52
N PRO A 220 20.57 -8.38 -2.68
CA PRO A 220 21.00 -7.72 -3.93
C PRO A 220 20.09 -6.57 -4.41
N ILE A 221 18.84 -6.59 -3.94
CA ILE A 221 17.77 -5.64 -4.23
C ILE A 221 17.53 -4.64 -3.09
N VAL A 222 18.36 -4.63 -2.03
CA VAL A 222 18.11 -3.80 -0.83
C VAL A 222 17.92 -2.33 -1.17
N ASN A 223 18.69 -1.80 -2.12
CA ASN A 223 18.59 -0.39 -2.52
C ASN A 223 17.28 -0.07 -3.25
N SER A 224 16.63 -1.04 -3.90
CA SER A 224 15.29 -0.86 -4.45
C SER A 224 14.24 -0.59 -3.36
N ARG A 225 14.43 -1.16 -2.16
CA ARG A 225 13.60 -0.87 -0.98
C ARG A 225 14.02 0.44 -0.31
N LYS A 226 15.33 0.66 -0.14
CA LYS A 226 15.85 1.93 0.42
C LYS A 226 15.43 3.15 -0.40
N ALA A 227 15.29 3.02 -1.72
CA ALA A 227 14.74 4.06 -2.60
C ALA A 227 13.37 4.57 -2.13
N TRP A 228 12.46 3.65 -1.75
CA TRP A 228 11.12 4.01 -1.27
C TRP A 228 11.14 4.60 0.14
N ALA A 229 12.03 4.12 1.03
CA ALA A 229 12.23 4.72 2.35
C ALA A 229 12.84 6.13 2.26
N ALA A 230 13.83 6.32 1.39
CA ALA A 230 14.42 7.63 1.11
C ALA A 230 13.39 8.60 0.51
N ALA A 231 12.53 8.11 -0.39
CA ALA A 231 11.43 8.90 -0.94
C ALA A 231 10.40 9.28 0.12
N LEU A 232 10.07 8.36 1.04
CA LEU A 232 9.22 8.66 2.19
C LEU A 232 9.85 9.77 3.04
N MET A 233 11.12 9.64 3.45
CA MET A 233 11.83 10.66 4.23
C MET A 233 11.86 12.02 3.52
N ALA A 234 12.13 12.02 2.21
CA ALA A 234 12.12 13.21 1.37
C ALA A 234 10.73 13.87 1.27
N GLU A 235 9.65 13.11 1.38
CA GLU A 235 8.28 13.65 1.42
C GLU A 235 7.93 14.20 2.82
N VAL A 236 8.19 13.43 3.88
CA VAL A 236 7.62 13.71 5.20
C VAL A 236 8.40 14.75 6.00
N LEU A 237 9.73 14.78 5.91
CA LEU A 237 10.57 15.72 6.66
C LEU A 237 10.26 17.19 6.37
N PRO A 238 10.26 17.66 5.09
CA PRO A 238 9.99 19.08 4.81
C PRO A 238 8.54 19.49 5.09
N LYS A 239 7.64 18.52 5.31
CA LYS A 239 6.20 18.69 5.52
C LYS A 239 5.76 18.11 6.87
N ALA A 240 6.60 18.22 7.89
CA ALA A 240 6.39 17.63 9.21
C ALA A 240 4.99 17.87 9.78
N GLU A 241 4.46 19.08 9.62
CA GLU A 241 3.12 19.49 10.05
C GLU A 241 1.97 18.75 9.36
N LYS A 242 2.20 18.23 8.14
CA LYS A 242 1.22 17.42 7.39
C LYS A 242 1.17 15.98 7.88
N TYR A 243 2.21 15.54 8.60
CA TYR A 243 2.37 14.16 9.07
C TYR A 243 2.52 14.07 10.61
N PRO A 244 1.54 14.56 11.39
CA PRO A 244 1.63 14.60 12.86
C PRO A 244 1.78 13.23 13.53
N SER A 245 1.37 12.12 12.90
CA SER A 245 1.57 10.77 13.42
C SER A 245 3.04 10.33 13.38
N LEU A 246 3.84 10.96 12.50
CA LEU A 246 5.27 10.73 12.36
C LEU A 246 6.05 11.77 13.19
N THR A 247 6.29 11.47 14.45
CA THR A 247 7.09 12.36 15.32
C THR A 247 8.57 12.29 14.97
N TRP A 248 9.30 13.36 15.24
CA TRP A 248 10.71 13.51 14.88
C TRP A 248 11.64 13.26 16.08
N PRO A 249 12.87 12.78 15.86
CA PRO A 249 13.85 12.64 16.94
C PRO A 249 14.20 14.01 17.54
N THR A 250 14.39 14.05 18.85
CA THR A 250 14.76 15.26 19.59
C THR A 250 16.27 15.49 19.61
N ASP A 251 17.04 14.41 19.62
CA ASP A 251 18.49 14.44 19.45
C ASP A 251 18.83 14.53 17.97
N LYS A 252 19.59 15.56 17.57
CA LYS A 252 19.82 15.93 16.16
C LYS A 252 21.26 15.76 15.74
N ASP A 253 22.15 15.79 16.73
CA ASP A 253 23.56 15.61 16.50
C ASP A 253 23.73 14.11 16.21
N GLU A 254 24.23 13.79 15.02
CA GLU A 254 24.45 12.43 14.50
C GLU A 254 23.28 11.70 13.82
N PHE A 255 22.17 12.34 13.47
CA PHE A 255 21.15 11.65 12.64
C PHE A 255 21.61 11.50 11.18
N THR A 256 21.82 10.25 10.76
CA THR A 256 22.02 9.83 9.36
C THR A 256 20.69 9.45 8.72
N GLU A 257 20.70 9.27 7.39
CA GLU A 257 19.61 8.68 6.63
C GLU A 257 19.17 7.34 7.23
N GLU A 258 20.14 6.49 7.60
CA GLU A 258 19.87 5.20 8.25
C GLU A 258 19.17 5.36 9.59
N LYS A 259 19.70 6.18 10.51
CA LYS A 259 19.08 6.36 11.84
C LYS A 259 17.67 6.93 11.71
N LEU A 260 17.44 7.86 10.78
CA LEU A 260 16.10 8.41 10.53
C LEU A 260 15.16 7.34 9.96
N ALA A 261 15.61 6.53 9.00
CA ALA A 261 14.79 5.45 8.44
C ALA A 261 14.36 4.48 9.56
N LEU A 262 15.27 4.09 10.45
CA LEU A 262 14.96 3.20 11.57
C LEU A 262 14.03 3.84 12.61
N HIS A 263 14.16 5.14 12.85
CA HIS A 263 13.21 5.90 13.68
C HIS A 263 11.81 5.91 13.05
N LEU A 264 11.70 6.20 11.75
CA LEU A 264 10.42 6.16 11.04
C LEU A 264 9.82 4.75 11.03
N LYS A 265 10.63 3.70 10.88
CA LYS A 265 10.17 2.31 11.04
C LYS A 265 9.45 2.13 12.37
N ASP A 266 10.06 2.57 13.49
CA ASP A 266 9.44 2.44 14.82
C ASP A 266 8.15 3.27 14.96
N ARG A 267 8.12 4.47 14.37
CA ARG A 267 6.92 5.32 14.38
C ARG A 267 5.79 4.72 13.55
N ILE A 268 6.09 4.23 12.36
CA ILE A 268 5.13 3.57 11.48
C ILE A 268 4.56 2.34 12.16
N GLU A 269 5.35 1.56 12.89
CA GLU A 269 4.87 0.39 13.64
C GLU A 269 3.90 0.77 14.77
N LYS A 270 4.25 1.79 15.55
CA LYS A 270 3.54 2.14 16.78
C LYS A 270 2.37 3.10 16.60
N THR A 271 2.36 3.91 15.56
CA THR A 271 1.39 5.00 15.37
C THR A 271 0.64 4.83 14.05
N PRO A 272 -0.68 4.56 14.08
CA PRO A 272 -1.49 4.57 12.88
C PRO A 272 -1.48 5.94 12.21
N LEU A 273 -1.46 5.95 10.88
CA LEU A 273 -1.67 7.17 10.11
C LEU A 273 -3.15 7.58 10.18
N THR A 274 -3.39 8.87 10.08
CA THR A 274 -4.71 9.43 9.79
C THR A 274 -5.06 9.22 8.31
N PHE A 275 -6.34 9.40 7.98
CA PHE A 275 -6.81 9.35 6.59
C PHE A 275 -6.10 10.36 5.68
N ALA A 276 -5.92 11.60 6.16
CA ALA A 276 -5.26 12.65 5.38
C ALA A 276 -3.79 12.32 5.09
N GLU A 277 -3.08 11.75 6.07
CA GLU A 277 -1.69 11.30 5.93
C GLU A 277 -1.56 10.13 4.95
N ASP A 278 -2.40 9.09 5.07
CA ASP A 278 -2.38 7.95 4.14
C ASP A 278 -2.66 8.40 2.71
N ARG A 279 -3.69 9.24 2.52
CA ARG A 279 -4.02 9.82 1.21
C ARG A 279 -2.83 10.57 0.61
N ALA A 280 -2.21 11.43 1.41
CA ALA A 280 -1.05 12.19 0.97
C ALA A 280 0.13 11.30 0.60
N LEU A 281 0.42 10.25 1.39
CA LEU A 281 1.49 9.30 1.08
C LEU A 281 1.20 8.52 -0.20
N ARG A 282 -0.05 8.10 -0.42
CA ARG A 282 -0.44 7.42 -1.66
C ARG A 282 -0.11 8.24 -2.89
N GLU A 283 -0.50 9.51 -2.87
CA GLU A 283 -0.29 10.45 -3.97
C GLU A 283 1.21 10.75 -4.17
N ALA A 284 1.97 10.85 -3.08
CA ALA A 284 3.42 11.00 -3.14
C ALA A 284 4.10 9.77 -3.78
N PHE A 285 3.68 8.56 -3.41
CA PHE A 285 4.21 7.33 -3.99
C PHE A 285 3.85 7.18 -5.48
N LEU A 286 2.63 7.54 -5.88
CA LEU A 286 2.23 7.61 -7.29
C LEU A 286 3.16 8.55 -8.07
N THR A 287 3.36 9.75 -7.56
CA THR A 287 4.18 10.78 -8.20
C THR A 287 5.65 10.33 -8.31
N PHE A 288 6.19 9.77 -7.23
CA PHE A 288 7.57 9.27 -7.20
C PHE A 288 7.77 8.09 -8.16
N HIS A 289 6.80 7.16 -8.25
CA HIS A 289 6.82 6.09 -9.24
C HIS A 289 6.86 6.66 -10.66
N GLY A 290 5.88 7.49 -11.02
CA GLY A 290 5.73 8.03 -12.37
C GLY A 290 6.92 8.87 -12.84
N SER A 291 7.59 9.57 -11.91
CA SER A 291 8.75 10.41 -12.22
C SER A 291 10.04 9.61 -12.49
N ASN A 292 10.09 8.34 -12.09
CA ASN A 292 11.34 7.57 -12.08
C ASN A 292 11.36 6.40 -13.06
N VAL A 293 10.25 5.67 -13.25
CA VAL A 293 10.25 4.38 -13.96
C VAL A 293 10.84 4.45 -15.37
N ALA A 294 10.53 5.50 -16.13
CA ALA A 294 11.03 5.63 -17.51
C ALA A 294 12.55 5.81 -17.60
N ALA A 295 13.14 6.58 -16.67
CA ALA A 295 14.58 6.86 -16.65
C ALA A 295 15.38 5.77 -15.91
N LEU A 296 14.73 5.05 -15.00
CA LEU A 296 15.36 4.07 -14.13
C LEU A 296 16.03 2.93 -14.90
N LEU A 297 15.38 2.43 -15.96
CA LEU A 297 15.90 1.32 -16.76
C LEU A 297 17.27 1.63 -17.38
N LYS A 298 17.51 2.90 -17.69
CA LYS A 298 18.75 3.39 -18.33
C LYS A 298 19.80 3.85 -17.33
N SER A 299 19.37 4.57 -16.30
CA SER A 299 20.27 5.25 -15.36
C SER A 299 20.64 4.42 -14.13
N GLY A 300 19.80 3.45 -13.76
CA GLY A 300 19.89 2.74 -12.48
C GLY A 300 19.77 3.64 -11.26
N ARG A 301 19.24 4.85 -11.43
CA ARG A 301 19.09 5.86 -10.37
C ARG A 301 17.66 6.36 -10.31
N VAL A 302 17.28 6.80 -9.12
CA VAL A 302 16.02 7.49 -8.86
C VAL A 302 16.30 8.92 -8.38
N ASN A 303 15.44 9.85 -8.78
CA ASN A 303 15.37 11.21 -8.28
C ASN A 303 14.33 11.26 -7.17
N LEU A 304 14.78 11.59 -5.96
CA LEU A 304 13.96 11.73 -4.77
C LEU A 304 13.13 13.03 -4.82
N PRO A 305 11.98 13.12 -4.11
CA PRO A 305 11.14 14.32 -4.06
C PRO A 305 11.86 15.63 -3.69
N ASN A 306 12.96 15.53 -2.95
CA ASN A 306 13.78 16.67 -2.53
C ASN A 306 14.88 17.06 -3.56
N GLY A 307 14.87 16.46 -4.75
CA GLY A 307 15.86 16.69 -5.81
C GLY A 307 17.18 15.93 -5.65
N GLN A 308 17.34 15.14 -4.58
CA GLN A 308 18.50 14.27 -4.40
C GLN A 308 18.40 13.01 -5.26
N GLN A 309 19.49 12.25 -5.33
CA GLN A 309 19.55 10.99 -6.07
C GLN A 309 19.88 9.82 -5.16
N LEU A 310 19.40 8.65 -5.56
CA LEU A 310 19.80 7.36 -5.01
C LEU A 310 20.06 6.38 -6.16
N ALA A 311 21.16 5.65 -6.09
CA ALA A 311 21.46 4.59 -7.06
C ALA A 311 20.95 3.25 -6.53
N LEU A 312 20.31 2.46 -7.41
CA LEU A 312 19.86 1.12 -7.04
C LEU A 312 21.03 0.14 -6.90
N ASP A 313 22.19 0.46 -7.47
CA ASP A 313 23.44 -0.22 -7.20
C ASP A 313 24.08 0.31 -5.90
N PRO A 314 24.30 -0.53 -4.87
CA PRO A 314 24.90 -0.10 -3.61
C PRO A 314 26.27 0.56 -3.76
N GLU A 315 27.13 0.08 -4.67
CA GLU A 315 28.45 0.65 -4.88
C GLU A 315 28.38 2.03 -5.50
N GLN A 316 27.44 2.23 -6.43
CA GLN A 316 27.20 3.56 -7.03
C GLN A 316 26.49 4.53 -6.07
N ASP A 317 25.80 4.01 -5.06
CA ASP A 317 25.06 4.83 -4.10
C ASP A 317 25.93 5.35 -2.95
N LYS A 318 27.03 4.66 -2.59
CA LYS A 318 27.99 5.09 -1.56
C LYS A 318 28.35 6.59 -1.60
N PRO A 319 28.74 7.19 -2.75
CA PRO A 319 29.07 8.63 -2.80
C PRO A 319 27.85 9.55 -2.67
N LEU A 320 26.62 9.04 -2.83
CA LEU A 320 25.38 9.81 -2.72
C LEU A 320 24.86 9.88 -1.28
N VAL A 321 25.15 8.87 -0.45
CA VAL A 321 24.71 8.77 0.96
C VAL A 321 25.08 10.01 1.76
N ALA A 322 26.32 10.48 1.67
CA ALA A 322 26.79 11.64 2.43
C ALA A 322 25.98 12.92 2.15
N LYS A 323 25.49 13.10 0.91
CA LYS A 323 24.61 14.23 0.57
C LYS A 323 23.23 14.10 1.20
N ARG A 324 22.71 12.87 1.28
CA ARG A 324 21.41 12.58 1.91
C ARG A 324 21.49 12.74 3.43
N ASP A 325 22.56 12.27 4.06
CA ASP A 325 22.83 12.47 5.49
C ASP A 325 22.87 13.96 5.86
N ALA A 326 23.64 14.76 5.11
CA ALA A 326 23.73 16.20 5.33
C ALA A 326 22.35 16.89 5.19
N TRP A 327 21.55 16.46 4.22
CA TRP A 327 20.19 16.99 4.04
C TRP A 327 19.24 16.60 5.16
N VAL A 328 19.29 15.34 5.63
CA VAL A 328 18.49 14.86 6.76
C VAL A 328 18.78 15.69 8.00
N LYS A 329 20.06 15.88 8.33
CA LYS A 329 20.47 16.71 9.47
C LYS A 329 19.90 18.13 9.36
N ALA A 330 20.05 18.76 8.20
CA ALA A 330 19.52 20.10 7.96
C ALA A 330 17.99 20.20 8.09
N GLN A 331 17.24 19.16 7.69
CA GLN A 331 15.78 19.16 7.88
C GLN A 331 15.40 19.01 9.36
N LEU A 332 16.05 18.12 10.11
CA LEU A 332 15.77 17.93 11.54
C LEU A 332 16.08 19.20 12.36
N GLU A 333 17.17 19.90 12.02
CA GLU A 333 17.48 21.21 12.59
C GLU A 333 16.36 22.22 12.36
N ARG A 334 15.82 22.31 11.14
CA ARG A 334 14.70 23.19 10.79
C ARG A 334 13.42 22.85 11.54
N ILE A 335 13.06 21.56 11.60
CA ILE A 335 11.85 21.11 12.31
C ILE A 335 11.92 21.54 13.77
N ALA A 336 13.05 21.31 14.41
CA ALA A 336 13.19 21.61 15.81
C ALA A 336 13.42 23.11 16.11
N ALA A 337 13.85 23.91 15.13
CA ALA A 337 13.82 25.36 15.24
C ALA A 337 12.38 25.91 15.24
N LYS A 338 11.46 25.29 14.50
CA LYS A 338 10.03 25.65 14.49
C LYS A 338 9.26 25.23 15.75
N ALA A 339 9.82 24.31 16.54
CA ALA A 339 9.20 23.79 17.77
C ALA A 339 9.55 24.61 19.03
N LYS A 340 10.50 25.54 18.91
CA LYS A 340 10.82 26.54 19.94
C LYS A 340 10.00 27.79 19.69
#